data_AF-A0A839CW00-F1
#
_entry.id   AF-A0A839CW00-F1
#
_cell.length_a   1.000
_cell.length_b   1.000
_cell.length_c   1.000
_cell.angle_alpha   90.00
_cell.angle_beta   90.00
_cell.angle_gamma   90.00
#
_symmetry.space_group_name_H-M   'P 1'
#
loop_
_entity.id
_entity.type
_entity.pdbx_description
1 polymer ?
#
loop_
_entity_poly.entity_id
_entity_poly.type
_entity_poly.pdbx_seq_one_letter_code
_entity_poly.pdbx_strand_id
1 'polypeptide(L)'
;MMEKPIIVCAGSKYVDIDVLACAVAYKELLELKGKKAKIVFTGEFNKTVPTSVLAWNMDISHDVPENLSDYNYVVVDISNPNYFEKFAVREQVIEVFDHHHGFEEYWKNLIGVYAKIEPVGSCATLI
;
A
#
# COMPACT_ATOMS: atom_id res chain seq x y z
N MET A 1 -9.04 -7.58 21.98
CA MET A 1 -7.89 -8.05 21.16
C MET A 1 -7.07 -6.82 20.81
N MET A 2 -5.74 -6.86 20.90
CA MET A 2 -4.91 -5.75 20.41
C MET A 2 -5.08 -5.61 18.89
N GLU A 3 -5.12 -4.37 18.42
CA GLU A 3 -5.21 -4.08 16.99
C GLU A 3 -3.91 -4.50 16.29
N LYS A 4 -4.03 -5.22 15.18
CA LYS A 4 -2.87 -5.66 14.39
C LYS A 4 -2.14 -4.45 13.79
N PRO A 5 -0.79 -4.42 13.78
CA PRO A 5 -0.05 -3.44 13.00
C PRO A 5 -0.40 -3.54 11.50
N ILE A 6 -0.26 -2.41 10.81
CA ILE A 6 -0.60 -2.26 9.40
C ILE A 6 0.68 -2.24 8.57
N ILE A 7 0.69 -2.97 7.46
CA ILE A 7 1.69 -2.83 6.40
C ILE A 7 1.04 -2.10 5.23
N VAL A 8 1.65 -1.00 4.81
CA VAL A 8 1.32 -0.35 3.55
C VAL A 8 2.27 -0.88 2.49
N CYS A 9 1.73 -1.45 1.42
CA CYS A 9 2.48 -2.09 0.34
C CYS A 9 1.80 -1.90 -1.02
N ALA A 10 2.41 -2.41 -2.09
CA ALA A 10 1.91 -2.27 -3.46
C ALA A 10 2.20 -3.53 -4.29
N GLY A 11 2.40 -3.36 -5.60
CA GLY A 11 2.83 -4.44 -6.48
C GLY A 11 4.32 -4.80 -6.29
N SER A 12 4.67 -6.06 -6.57
CA SER A 12 6.04 -6.59 -6.31
C SER A 12 7.09 -6.25 -7.38
N LYS A 13 6.69 -5.70 -8.53
CA LYS A 13 7.61 -5.57 -9.68
C LYS A 13 8.59 -4.41 -9.53
N TYR A 14 8.09 -3.24 -9.14
CA TYR A 14 8.84 -2.02 -8.91
C TYR A 14 7.98 -1.04 -8.11
N VAL A 15 8.61 -0.03 -7.52
CA VAL A 15 7.96 1.09 -6.84
C VAL A 15 8.16 2.34 -7.68
N ASP A 16 7.08 2.97 -8.09
CA ASP A 16 7.13 4.28 -8.75
C ASP A 16 6.85 5.41 -7.76
N ILE A 17 6.86 6.65 -8.25
CA ILE A 17 6.66 7.83 -7.41
C ILE A 17 5.24 7.92 -6.81
N ASP A 18 4.22 7.39 -7.49
CA ASP A 18 2.84 7.42 -7.00
C ASP A 18 2.68 6.41 -5.86
N VAL A 19 3.18 5.18 -6.05
CA VAL A 19 3.25 4.15 -5.00
C VAL A 19 3.99 4.68 -3.76
N LEU A 20 5.17 5.27 -3.96
CA LEU A 20 5.98 5.79 -2.86
C LEU A 20 5.25 6.91 -2.11
N ALA A 21 4.69 7.88 -2.84
CA ALA A 21 3.97 9.00 -2.26
C ALA A 21 2.75 8.53 -1.46
N CYS A 22 1.96 7.61 -2.03
CA CYS A 22 0.82 7.00 -1.36
C CYS A 22 1.22 6.31 -0.05
N ALA A 23 2.26 5.48 -0.10
CA ALA A 23 2.64 4.70 1.07
C ALA A 23 3.18 5.57 2.22
N VAL A 24 3.99 6.58 1.89
CA VAL A 24 4.52 7.54 2.87
C VAL A 24 3.38 8.35 3.49
N ALA A 25 2.55 8.99 2.66
CA ALA A 25 1.45 9.82 3.14
C ALA A 25 0.43 9.00 3.97
N TYR A 26 0.09 7.79 3.53
CA TYR A 26 -0.87 6.96 4.24
C TYR A 26 -0.32 6.41 5.55
N LYS A 27 0.96 6.01 5.60
CA LYS A 27 1.62 5.63 6.85
C LYS A 27 1.55 6.77 7.86
N GLU A 28 1.90 7.98 7.47
CA GLU A 28 1.85 9.16 8.34
C GLU A 28 0.42 9.41 8.86
N LEU A 29 -0.59 9.33 7.98
CA LEU A 29 -1.99 9.48 8.38
C LEU A 29 -2.43 8.39 9.38
N LEU A 30 -2.01 7.14 9.20
CA LEU A 30 -2.30 6.04 10.12
C LEU A 30 -1.64 6.29 11.50
N GLU A 31 -0.40 6.75 11.53
CA GLU A 31 0.32 7.08 12.76
C GLU A 31 -0.33 8.27 13.50
N LEU A 32 -0.75 9.31 12.78
CA LEU A 32 -1.52 10.43 13.34
C LEU A 32 -2.87 9.98 13.93
N LYS A 33 -3.44 8.90 13.40
CA LYS A 33 -4.64 8.24 13.95
C LYS A 33 -4.35 7.28 15.11
N GLY A 34 -3.10 7.20 15.57
CA GLY A 34 -2.67 6.32 16.67
C GLY A 34 -2.56 4.85 16.28
N LYS A 35 -2.47 4.53 14.98
CA LYS A 35 -2.25 3.16 14.48
C LYS A 35 -0.75 2.90 14.34
N LYS A 36 -0.36 1.64 14.49
CA LYS A 36 1.00 1.19 14.17
C LYS A 36 1.06 0.83 12.70
N ALA A 37 1.89 1.51 11.92
CA ALA A 37 2.04 1.27 10.49
C ALA A 37 3.51 1.18 10.09
N LYS A 38 3.81 0.40 9.05
CA LYS A 38 5.12 0.39 8.38
C LYS A 38 4.94 0.24 6.88
N ILE A 39 5.94 0.68 6.12
CA ILE A 39 5.97 0.52 4.66
C ILE A 39 6.89 -0.65 4.33
N VAL A 40 6.44 -1.55 3.45
CA VAL A 40 7.26 -2.67 2.98
C VAL A 40 7.15 -2.79 1.47
N PHE A 41 8.30 -2.74 0.79
CA PHE A 41 8.43 -2.95 -0.65
C PHE A 41 9.58 -3.91 -0.96
N THR A 42 9.32 -5.00 -1.68
CA THR A 42 10.39 -5.89 -2.18
C THR A 42 10.89 -5.48 -3.57
N GLY A 43 10.09 -4.73 -4.33
CA GLY A 43 10.47 -4.17 -5.62
C GLY A 43 11.44 -2.99 -5.51
N GLU A 44 12.30 -2.82 -6.52
CA GLU A 44 13.20 -1.67 -6.61
C GLU A 44 12.43 -0.38 -6.97
N PHE A 45 12.94 0.77 -6.52
CA PHE A 45 12.46 2.07 -6.99
C PHE A 45 12.80 2.25 -8.47
N ASN A 46 11.81 2.60 -9.29
CA ASN A 46 12.03 2.87 -10.70
C ASN A 46 12.46 4.34 -10.92
N LYS A 47 12.74 4.68 -12.19
CA LYS A 47 13.28 5.99 -12.60
C LYS A 47 12.35 7.18 -12.38
N THR A 48 11.08 6.95 -12.06
CA THR A 48 10.14 8.04 -11.75
C THR A 48 10.37 8.60 -10.36
N VAL A 49 11.00 7.84 -9.45
CA VAL A 49 11.37 8.29 -8.12
C VAL A 49 12.67 9.09 -8.21
N PRO A 50 12.66 10.42 -7.99
CA PRO A 50 13.87 11.22 -8.11
C PRO A 50 14.87 10.90 -7.00
N THR A 51 16.16 11.02 -7.29
CA THR A 51 17.22 10.84 -6.28
C THR A 51 17.09 11.83 -5.12
N SER A 52 16.55 13.03 -5.37
CA SER A 52 16.27 14.01 -4.32
C SER A 52 15.19 13.56 -3.34
N VAL A 53 14.23 12.74 -3.77
CA VAL A 53 13.20 12.14 -2.92
C VAL A 53 13.78 10.92 -2.19
N LEU A 54 14.56 10.08 -2.87
CA LEU A 54 15.25 8.95 -2.24
C LEU A 54 16.24 9.38 -1.14
N ALA A 55 16.74 10.61 -1.20
CA ALA A 55 17.61 11.19 -0.17
C ALA A 55 16.84 11.61 1.11
N TRP A 56 15.51 11.57 1.11
CA TRP A 56 14.72 11.85 2.30
C TRP A 56 14.85 10.71 3.31
N ASN A 57 14.77 11.05 4.60
CA ASN A 57 14.79 10.06 5.67
C ASN A 57 13.42 9.37 5.79
N MET A 58 13.15 8.43 4.89
CA MET A 58 11.93 7.64 4.85
C MET A 58 12.13 6.29 5.54
N ASP A 59 11.18 5.91 6.40
CA ASP A 59 11.18 4.63 7.09
C ASP A 59 10.45 3.57 6.24
N ILE A 60 11.23 2.93 5.35
CA ILE A 60 10.78 1.93 4.39
C ILE A 60 11.62 0.66 4.57
N SER A 61 10.96 -0.47 4.73
CA SER A 61 11.60 -1.78 4.78
C SER A 61 11.61 -2.45 3.41
N HIS A 62 12.72 -3.09 3.07
CA HIS A 62 12.82 -4.02 1.93
C HIS A 62 12.75 -5.49 2.36
N ASP A 63 12.78 -5.73 3.67
CA ASP A 63 12.70 -7.09 4.22
C ASP A 63 11.26 -7.56 4.32
N VAL A 64 11.05 -8.82 3.90
CA VAL A 64 9.77 -9.51 4.05
C VAL A 64 9.49 -9.73 5.54
N PRO A 65 8.32 -9.33 6.06
CA PRO A 65 7.98 -9.51 7.47
C PRO A 65 7.81 -10.99 7.82
N GLU A 66 8.27 -11.35 9.03
CA GLU A 66 7.92 -12.64 9.65
C GLU A 66 6.46 -12.64 10.13
N ASN A 67 5.87 -13.83 10.28
CA ASN A 67 4.51 -14.03 10.82
C ASN A 67 3.44 -13.17 10.13
N LEU A 68 3.21 -13.42 8.83
CA LEU A 68 2.29 -12.64 7.99
C LEU A 68 0.86 -12.51 8.54
N SER A 69 0.43 -13.47 9.38
CA SER A 69 -0.87 -13.46 10.08
C SER A 69 -1.02 -12.33 11.11
N ASP A 70 0.08 -11.72 11.54
CA ASP A 70 0.07 -10.74 12.62
C ASP A 70 -0.24 -9.32 12.13
N TYR A 71 -0.33 -9.13 10.81
CA TYR A 71 -0.51 -7.82 10.17
C TYR A 71 -1.85 -7.69 9.46
N ASN A 72 -2.33 -6.46 9.35
CA ASN A 72 -3.29 -6.08 8.32
C ASN A 72 -2.55 -5.38 7.18
N TYR A 73 -3.13 -5.41 5.98
CA TYR A 73 -2.52 -4.84 4.78
C TYR A 73 -3.36 -3.70 4.21
N VAL A 74 -2.69 -2.65 3.79
CA VAL A 74 -3.23 -1.59 2.94
C VAL A 74 -2.46 -1.65 1.64
N VAL A 75 -3.19 -1.73 0.52
CA VAL A 75 -2.57 -1.81 -0.80
C VAL A 75 -2.83 -0.51 -1.55
N VAL A 76 -1.78 0.06 -2.14
CA VAL A 76 -1.84 1.32 -2.88
C VAL A 76 -1.41 1.12 -4.34
N ASP A 77 -2.07 1.85 -5.24
CA ASP A 77 -1.80 1.95 -6.68
C ASP A 77 -1.90 0.62 -7.45
N ILE A 78 -2.56 -0.38 -6.84
CA ILE A 78 -2.83 -1.65 -7.49
C ILE A 78 -4.00 -2.37 -6.83
N SER A 79 -4.88 -2.90 -7.66
CA SER A 79 -6.07 -3.64 -7.22
C SER A 79 -6.14 -5.07 -7.74
N ASN A 80 -5.26 -5.50 -8.65
CA ASN A 80 -5.23 -6.90 -9.08
C ASN A 80 -4.36 -7.75 -8.13
N PRO A 81 -4.94 -8.69 -7.35
CA PRO A 81 -4.19 -9.46 -6.36
C PRO A 81 -3.04 -10.30 -6.94
N ASN A 82 -3.08 -10.62 -8.24
CA ASN A 82 -2.03 -11.40 -8.90
C ASN A 82 -0.69 -10.67 -9.00
N TYR A 83 -0.68 -9.36 -8.78
CA TYR A 83 0.52 -8.53 -8.88
C TYR A 83 1.03 -8.00 -7.54
N PHE A 84 0.32 -8.30 -6.44
CA PHE A 84 0.68 -7.83 -5.11
C PHE A 84 2.06 -8.31 -4.68
N GLU A 85 2.59 -7.66 -3.65
CA GLU A 85 3.63 -8.25 -2.82
C GLU A 85 3.27 -9.67 -2.39
N LYS A 86 4.21 -10.61 -2.53
CA LYS A 86 3.96 -12.04 -2.22
C LYS A 86 3.67 -12.28 -0.74
N PHE A 87 4.10 -11.37 0.13
CA PHE A 87 3.84 -11.44 1.56
C PHE A 87 2.46 -10.89 1.94
N ALA A 88 1.79 -10.16 1.05
CA ALA A 88 0.49 -9.58 1.35
C ALA A 88 -0.58 -10.67 1.40
N VAL A 89 -1.16 -10.89 2.57
CA VAL A 89 -2.24 -11.87 2.76
C VAL A 89 -3.55 -11.20 2.36
N ARG A 90 -4.10 -11.61 1.22
CA ARG A 90 -5.31 -11.05 0.60
C ARG A 90 -6.49 -10.93 1.58
N GLU A 91 -6.72 -11.95 2.38
CA GLU A 91 -7.81 -12.00 3.36
C GLU A 91 -7.60 -11.05 4.56
N GLN A 92 -6.40 -10.49 4.71
CA GLN A 92 -6.06 -9.49 5.73
C GLN A 92 -5.87 -8.09 5.13
N VAL A 93 -6.19 -7.90 3.85
CA VAL A 93 -6.27 -6.56 3.25
C VAL A 93 -7.49 -5.85 3.80
N ILE A 94 -7.28 -4.69 4.42
CA ILE A 94 -8.32 -3.91 5.07
C ILE A 94 -8.72 -2.68 4.25
N GLU A 95 -7.81 -2.16 3.41
CA GLU A 95 -8.07 -1.03 2.51
C GLU A 95 -7.30 -1.20 1.19
N VAL A 96 -7.90 -0.74 0.10
CA VAL A 96 -7.26 -0.65 -1.22
C VAL A 96 -7.48 0.75 -1.77
N PHE A 97 -6.41 1.37 -2.23
CA PHE A 97 -6.41 2.63 -2.96
C PHE A 97 -5.84 2.36 -4.33
N ASP A 98 -6.59 2.68 -5.39
CA ASP A 98 -6.12 2.48 -6.75
C ASP A 98 -6.83 3.48 -7.69
N HIS A 99 -6.23 3.77 -8.82
CA HIS A 99 -6.86 4.57 -9.88
C HIS A 99 -6.94 3.82 -11.22
N HIS A 100 -6.49 2.56 -11.24
CA HIS A 100 -6.65 1.65 -12.37
C HIS A 100 -8.01 0.94 -12.33
N HIS A 101 -8.60 0.72 -13.50
CA HIS A 101 -9.89 0.05 -13.65
C HIS A 101 -9.77 -1.49 -13.65
N GLY A 102 -10.84 -2.17 -13.23
CA GLY A 102 -11.07 -3.61 -13.48
C GLY A 102 -11.27 -4.48 -12.24
N PHE A 103 -11.10 -3.94 -11.03
CA PHE A 103 -11.24 -4.67 -9.76
C PHE A 103 -12.14 -3.96 -8.73
N GLU A 104 -12.89 -2.94 -9.16
CA GLU A 104 -13.82 -2.17 -8.33
C GLU A 104 -14.84 -3.08 -7.63
N GLU A 105 -15.57 -3.90 -8.40
CA GLU A 105 -16.58 -4.82 -7.85
C GLU A 105 -15.96 -5.89 -6.95
N TYR A 106 -14.77 -6.39 -7.33
CA TYR A 106 -14.05 -7.40 -6.57
C TYR A 106 -13.75 -6.93 -5.14
N TRP A 107 -13.13 -5.75 -5.01
CA TRP A 107 -12.78 -5.21 -3.69
C TRP A 107 -14.00 -4.66 -2.96
N LYS A 108 -14.94 -4.03 -3.65
CA LYS A 108 -16.19 -3.56 -3.03
C LYS A 108 -16.96 -4.71 -2.37
N ASN A 109 -16.96 -5.90 -2.96
CA ASN A 109 -17.60 -7.08 -2.36
C ASN A 109 -16.86 -7.63 -1.14
N LEU A 110 -15.54 -7.42 -1.03
CA LEU A 110 -14.71 -7.92 0.07
C LEU A 110 -14.61 -6.95 1.25
N ILE A 111 -14.38 -5.68 0.98
CA ILE A 111 -14.06 -4.65 1.98
C ILE A 111 -14.97 -3.42 1.89
N GLY A 112 -15.98 -3.43 1.02
CA GLY A 112 -17.01 -2.39 0.97
C GLY A 112 -16.43 -1.01 0.66
N VAL A 113 -16.73 -0.04 1.53
CA VAL A 113 -16.31 1.37 1.39
C VAL A 113 -14.80 1.59 1.52
N TYR A 114 -14.06 0.58 1.98
CA TYR A 114 -12.61 0.62 2.08
C TYR A 114 -11.90 0.24 0.77
N ALA A 115 -12.67 -0.08 -0.28
CA ALA A 115 -12.19 -0.19 -1.65
C ALA A 115 -12.33 1.17 -2.35
N LYS A 116 -11.27 1.97 -2.35
CA LYS A 116 -11.22 3.29 -3.00
C LYS A 116 -10.52 3.16 -4.34
N ILE A 117 -11.31 2.87 -5.37
CA ILE A 117 -10.84 2.74 -6.74
C ILE A 117 -11.60 3.74 -7.60
N GLU A 118 -10.93 4.80 -8.04
CA GLU A 118 -11.59 5.95 -8.67
C GLU A 118 -10.85 6.46 -9.91
N PRO A 119 -11.56 7.04 -10.91
CA PRO A 119 -10.96 7.56 -12.15
C PRO A 119 -10.26 8.91 -11.94
N VAL A 120 -9.23 8.94 -11.11
CA VAL A 120 -8.39 10.12 -10.84
C VAL A 120 -7.04 10.01 -11.52
N GLY A 121 -6.35 11.15 -11.69
CA GLY A 121 -5.08 11.20 -12.41
C GLY A 121 -3.90 10.53 -11.69
N SER A 122 -4.02 10.28 -10.38
CA SER A 122 -2.98 9.68 -9.54
C SER A 122 -3.63 9.05 -8.30
N CYS A 123 -3.13 7.90 -7.88
CA CYS A 123 -3.56 7.20 -6.67
C CYS A 123 -3.41 8.07 -5.42
N ALA A 124 -2.35 8.89 -5.35
CA ALA A 124 -2.10 9.81 -4.24
C ALA A 124 -3.22 10.86 -4.04
N THR A 125 -4.09 11.09 -5.04
CA THR A 125 -5.27 11.96 -4.88
C THR A 125 -6.32 11.37 -3.92
N LEU A 126 -6.30 10.05 -3.71
CA LEU A 126 -7.26 9.31 -2.88
C LEU A 126 -6.84 9.20 -1.40
N ILE A 127 -5.61 9.60 -1.11
CA ILE A 127 -4.96 9.54 0.22
C ILE A 127 -5.27 10.79 1.02
#